data_AF-A0A2S1SKK5-F1
#
_entry.id   AF-A0A2S1SKK5-F1
#
_cell.length_a   1.000
_cell.length_b   1.000
_cell.length_c   1.000
_cell.angle_alpha   90.00
_cell.angle_beta   90.00
_cell.angle_gamma   90.00
#
_symmetry.space_group_name_H-M   'P 1'
#
loop_
_entity.id
_entity.type
_entity.pdbx_description
1 polymer ?
#
loop_
_entity_poly.entity_id
_entity_poly.type
_entity_poly.pdbx_seq_one_letter_code
_entity_poly.pdbx_strand_id
1 'polypeptide(L)'
;MLTVIATAAMFHGCQGDDGAPGPEGPAGPNSLVFEILQQDFVNSADGYRIYGTFANEIGGNLFDAETILIYRLSGTIDAQTPIWQLIPRTIYLDTGEEVDYDYDFSLEDFAIYCRGTNLSASPEFLNDQTFRVVIIPGTFTNRNAAKTVDYNDYNAVIKAYGIDDSHVGVVKPQRKS
;
A
#
# COMPACT_ATOMS: atom_id res chain seq x y z
N MET A 1 -20.97 61.77 -41.33
CA MET A 1 -20.06 61.30 -40.26
C MET A 1 -20.21 59.78 -40.23
N LEU A 2 -19.16 59.05 -40.61
CA LEU A 2 -19.18 57.59 -40.76
C LEU A 2 -18.82 56.96 -39.40
N THR A 3 -19.69 56.16 -38.81
CA THR A 3 -19.40 55.43 -37.56
C THR A 3 -19.19 53.96 -37.89
N VAL A 4 -17.97 53.48 -37.75
CA VAL A 4 -17.60 52.06 -37.87
C VAL A 4 -17.86 51.41 -36.51
N ILE A 5 -18.73 50.40 -36.45
CA ILE A 5 -18.93 49.57 -35.25
C ILE A 5 -18.03 48.35 -35.39
N ALA A 6 -16.96 48.30 -34.60
CA ALA A 6 -16.11 47.12 -34.47
C ALA A 6 -16.70 46.18 -33.41
N THR A 7 -17.26 45.06 -33.86
CA THR A 7 -17.73 43.99 -32.96
C THR A 7 -16.52 43.17 -32.51
N ALA A 8 -16.13 43.30 -31.25
CA ALA A 8 -15.13 42.44 -30.63
C ALA A 8 -15.74 41.06 -30.31
N ALA A 9 -15.30 40.02 -31.01
CA ALA A 9 -15.61 38.64 -30.65
C ALA A 9 -14.80 38.27 -29.40
N MET A 10 -15.48 38.15 -28.25
CA MET A 10 -14.89 37.56 -27.05
C MET A 10 -14.75 36.06 -27.28
N PHE A 11 -13.53 35.62 -27.60
CA PHE A 11 -13.17 34.21 -27.48
C PHE A 11 -13.16 33.86 -25.99
N HIS A 12 -14.21 33.20 -25.52
CA HIS A 12 -14.15 32.42 -24.29
C HIS A 12 -13.24 31.23 -24.58
N GLY A 13 -11.94 31.40 -24.35
CA GLY A 13 -11.06 30.27 -24.16
C GLY A 13 -11.56 29.53 -22.93
N CYS A 14 -12.09 28.32 -23.12
CA CYS A 14 -12.26 27.39 -22.03
C CYS A 14 -10.87 27.20 -21.40
N GLN A 15 -10.66 27.80 -20.22
CA GLN A 15 -9.67 27.30 -19.28
C GLN A 15 -10.16 25.90 -18.93
N GLY A 16 -9.67 24.90 -19.68
CA GLY A 16 -9.80 23.53 -19.22
C GLY A 16 -9.11 23.48 -17.88
N ASP A 17 -9.84 23.07 -16.85
CA ASP A 17 -9.21 22.55 -15.64
C ASP A 17 -8.06 21.65 -16.10
N ASP A 18 -6.86 21.92 -15.59
CA ASP A 18 -5.77 20.95 -15.71
C ASP A 18 -6.34 19.64 -15.16
N GLY A 19 -6.63 18.70 -16.06
CA GLY A 19 -7.26 17.45 -15.70
C GLY A 19 -6.43 16.82 -14.58
N ALA A 20 -7.11 16.23 -13.60
CA ALA A 20 -6.44 15.48 -12.54
C ALA A 20 -5.31 14.64 -13.16
N PRO A 21 -4.09 14.65 -12.59
CA PRO A 21 -2.99 13.85 -13.09
C PRO A 21 -3.49 12.46 -13.46
N GLY A 22 -3.15 12.03 -14.69
CA GLY A 22 -3.64 10.77 -15.22
C GLY A 22 -3.33 9.63 -14.24
N PRO A 23 -4.14 8.55 -14.23
CA PRO A 23 -3.90 7.42 -13.34
C PRO A 23 -2.46 6.93 -13.49
N GLU A 24 -1.72 6.88 -12.38
CA GLU A 24 -0.40 6.29 -12.35
C GLU A 24 -0.48 4.81 -12.78
N GLY A 25 0.51 4.37 -13.56
CA GLY A 25 0.56 3.03 -14.14
C GLY A 25 0.73 1.94 -13.06
N PRO A 26 0.52 0.66 -13.40
CA PRO A 26 0.90 -0.43 -12.51
C PRO A 26 2.38 -0.32 -12.12
N ALA A 27 2.76 -0.90 -10.97
CA ALA A 27 4.15 -0.96 -10.56
C ALA A 27 4.99 -1.52 -11.72
N GLY A 28 6.13 -0.88 -11.99
CA GLY A 28 7.04 -1.37 -13.02
C GLY A 28 7.49 -2.80 -12.70
N PRO A 29 7.79 -3.63 -13.72
CA PRO A 29 8.32 -4.95 -13.49
C PRO A 29 9.57 -4.85 -12.59
N ASN A 30 9.59 -5.63 -11.50
CA ASN A 30 10.64 -5.70 -10.47
C ASN A 30 10.63 -4.67 -9.33
N SER A 31 9.50 -4.00 -9.03
CA SER A 31 9.44 -3.22 -7.78
C SER A 31 9.53 -4.16 -6.57
N LEU A 32 10.53 -3.96 -5.71
CA LEU A 32 10.68 -4.69 -4.44
C LEU A 32 9.80 -4.11 -3.33
N VAL A 33 9.09 -3.01 -3.59
CA VAL A 33 8.14 -2.41 -2.67
C VAL A 33 6.88 -2.00 -3.42
N PHE A 34 5.72 -2.37 -2.90
CA PHE A 34 4.45 -1.85 -3.39
C PHE A 34 3.48 -1.54 -2.24
N GLU A 35 2.54 -0.66 -2.50
CA GLU A 35 1.51 -0.23 -1.56
C GLU A 35 0.14 -0.66 -2.00
N ILE A 36 -0.63 -1.20 -1.07
CA ILE A 36 -2.05 -1.45 -1.19
C ILE A 36 -2.73 -0.24 -0.54
N LEU A 37 -3.34 0.64 -1.33
CA LEU A 37 -3.90 1.89 -0.82
C LEU A 37 -5.40 1.78 -0.54
N GLN A 38 -5.83 2.28 0.62
CA GLN A 38 -7.25 2.52 0.96
C GLN A 38 -8.14 1.29 0.68
N GLN A 39 -7.63 0.11 1.03
CA GLN A 39 -8.30 -1.15 0.75
C GLN A 39 -9.20 -1.53 1.92
N ASP A 40 -10.45 -1.84 1.59
CA ASP A 40 -11.40 -2.40 2.55
C ASP A 40 -11.17 -3.91 2.66
N PHE A 41 -11.21 -4.43 3.88
CA PHE A 41 -11.22 -5.86 4.12
C PHE A 41 -12.59 -6.46 3.75
N VAL A 42 -12.56 -7.60 3.05
CA VAL A 42 -13.76 -8.33 2.65
C VAL A 42 -14.01 -9.47 3.63
N ASN A 43 -15.24 -9.60 4.12
CA ASN A 43 -15.63 -10.70 5.01
C ASN A 43 -15.56 -12.03 4.26
N SER A 44 -14.87 -13.01 4.85
CA SER A 44 -14.70 -14.37 4.32
C SER A 44 -14.88 -15.41 5.42
N ALA A 45 -14.85 -16.70 5.05
CA ALA A 45 -14.99 -17.81 5.98
C ALA A 45 -13.89 -17.82 7.06
N ASP A 46 -12.68 -17.34 6.73
CA ASP A 46 -11.50 -17.34 7.60
C ASP A 46 -11.27 -15.99 8.32
N GLY A 47 -12.28 -15.11 8.27
CA GLY A 47 -12.23 -13.75 8.80
C GLY A 47 -12.24 -12.68 7.70
N TYR A 48 -12.04 -11.43 8.11
CA TYR A 48 -11.89 -10.32 7.19
C TYR A 48 -10.53 -10.45 6.48
N ARG A 49 -10.51 -10.39 5.15
CA ARG A 49 -9.27 -10.52 4.37
C ARG A 49 -9.12 -9.50 3.24
N ILE A 50 -7.86 -9.17 2.95
CA ILE A 50 -7.40 -8.58 1.69
C ILE A 50 -6.58 -9.67 0.98
N TYR A 51 -6.79 -9.82 -0.31
CA TYR A 51 -6.10 -10.83 -1.13
C TYR A 51 -5.55 -10.19 -2.40
N GLY A 52 -4.34 -10.56 -2.78
CA GLY A 52 -3.69 -10.12 -4.01
C GLY A 52 -2.76 -11.19 -4.58
N THR A 53 -2.35 -11.03 -5.84
CA THR A 53 -1.35 -11.89 -6.48
C THR A 53 -0.16 -11.09 -6.94
N PHE A 54 1.05 -11.60 -6.77
CA PHE A 54 2.27 -10.90 -7.19
C PHE A 54 2.28 -10.66 -8.70
N ALA A 55 1.74 -11.60 -9.49
CA ALA A 55 1.58 -11.43 -10.92
C ALA A 55 0.80 -10.16 -11.30
N ASN A 56 -0.23 -9.81 -10.52
CA ASN A 56 -1.02 -8.61 -10.73
C ASN A 56 -0.31 -7.36 -10.19
N GLU A 57 0.36 -7.45 -9.04
CA GLU A 57 0.92 -6.27 -8.36
C GLU A 57 2.30 -5.85 -8.90
N ILE A 58 3.15 -6.81 -9.25
CA ILE A 58 4.54 -6.56 -9.68
C ILE A 58 4.89 -7.18 -11.05
N GLY A 59 3.90 -7.75 -11.74
CA GLY A 59 4.06 -8.29 -13.10
C GLY A 59 4.66 -9.69 -13.17
N GLY A 60 4.83 -10.38 -12.04
CA GLY A 60 5.34 -11.75 -11.96
C GLY A 60 5.20 -12.37 -10.56
N ASN A 61 5.42 -13.68 -10.46
CA ASN A 61 5.49 -14.39 -9.18
C ASN A 61 6.82 -14.10 -8.47
N LEU A 62 6.86 -14.33 -7.16
CA LEU A 62 8.12 -14.31 -6.41
C LEU A 62 9.04 -15.45 -6.86
N PHE A 63 10.34 -15.26 -6.64
CA PHE A 63 11.34 -16.33 -6.79
C PHE A 63 11.49 -17.14 -5.50
N ASP A 64 11.90 -18.41 -5.60
CA ASP A 64 11.97 -19.39 -4.49
C ASP A 64 12.70 -18.91 -3.22
N ALA A 65 13.65 -17.99 -3.37
CA ALA A 65 14.46 -17.50 -2.25
C ALA A 65 13.95 -16.18 -1.66
N GLU A 66 12.89 -15.61 -2.21
CA GLU A 66 12.31 -14.35 -1.74
C GLU A 66 11.35 -14.57 -0.57
N THR A 67 11.25 -13.54 0.27
CA THR A 67 10.27 -13.48 1.36
C THR A 67 9.67 -12.09 1.39
N ILE A 68 8.56 -11.92 2.11
CA ILE A 68 7.91 -10.61 2.23
C ILE A 68 7.78 -10.17 3.68
N LEU A 69 7.80 -8.86 3.88
CA LEU A 69 7.31 -8.19 5.08
C LEU A 69 6.14 -7.29 4.71
N ILE A 70 5.12 -7.24 5.55
CA ILE A 70 3.98 -6.36 5.37
C ILE A 70 3.93 -5.37 6.52
N TYR A 71 3.84 -4.08 6.18
CA TYR A 71 3.67 -2.99 7.14
C TYR A 71 2.30 -2.36 6.96
N ARG A 72 1.56 -2.20 8.06
CA ARG A 72 0.33 -1.42 8.11
C ARG A 72 0.66 0.06 8.32
N LEU A 73 -0.02 0.95 7.60
CA LEU A 73 0.00 2.38 7.92
C LEU A 73 -0.80 2.60 9.21
N SER A 74 -0.09 2.80 10.32
CA SER A 74 -0.71 2.96 11.64
C SER A 74 -1.10 4.40 11.95
N GLY A 75 -0.52 5.36 11.23
CA GLY A 75 -0.79 6.78 11.37
C GLY A 75 0.19 7.62 10.55
N THR A 76 0.11 8.92 10.71
CA THR A 76 1.01 9.90 10.09
C THR A 76 1.38 10.97 11.11
N ILE A 77 2.62 11.47 11.07
CA ILE A 77 2.99 12.68 11.82
C ILE A 77 2.52 13.91 11.03
N ASP A 78 2.73 13.88 9.71
CA ASP A 78 2.23 14.81 8.72
C ASP A 78 2.00 14.08 7.39
N ALA A 79 1.55 14.79 6.35
CA ALA A 79 1.22 14.19 5.06
C ALA A 79 2.41 13.54 4.34
N GLN A 80 3.65 13.80 4.77
CA GLN A 80 4.88 13.29 4.17
C GLN A 80 5.59 12.26 5.06
N THR A 81 5.10 12.06 6.30
CA THR A 81 5.77 11.25 7.32
C THR A 81 4.85 10.14 7.82
N PRO A 82 4.70 9.03 7.05
CA PRO A 82 3.91 7.87 7.46
C PRO A 82 4.57 7.07 8.59
N ILE A 83 3.75 6.51 9.47
CA ILE A 83 4.16 5.64 10.57
C ILE A 83 3.81 4.20 10.21
N TRP A 84 4.81 3.47 9.75
CA TRP A 84 4.70 2.06 9.35
C TRP A 84 4.84 1.12 10.56
N GLN A 85 3.97 0.14 10.63
CA GLN A 85 3.93 -0.85 11.70
C GLN A 85 3.95 -2.25 11.10
N LEU A 86 4.99 -3.02 11.41
CA LEU A 86 5.10 -4.41 10.96
C LEU A 86 3.94 -5.25 11.51
N ILE A 87 3.40 -6.15 10.68
CA ILE A 87 2.49 -7.23 11.08
C ILE A 87 3.22 -8.60 10.96
N PRO A 88 2.87 -9.64 11.73
CA PRO A 88 1.68 -9.77 12.57
C PRO A 88 1.72 -8.87 13.81
N ARG A 89 0.53 -8.40 14.23
CA ARG A 89 0.38 -7.57 15.43
C ARG A 89 -1.03 -7.64 16.01
N THR A 90 -1.09 -7.77 17.34
CA THR A 90 -2.29 -7.55 18.15
C THR A 90 -2.35 -6.09 18.62
N ILE A 91 -3.51 -5.45 18.45
CA ILE A 91 -3.85 -4.13 18.97
C ILE A 91 -4.85 -4.33 20.10
N TYR A 92 -4.48 -3.94 21.32
CA TYR A 92 -5.37 -3.92 22.46
C TYR A 92 -6.12 -2.60 22.51
N LEU A 93 -7.44 -2.66 22.53
CA LEU A 93 -8.31 -1.50 22.60
C LEU A 93 -8.63 -1.15 24.06
N ASP A 94 -8.92 0.12 24.31
CA ASP A 94 -9.32 0.58 25.65
C ASP A 94 -10.65 -0.05 26.13
N THR A 95 -11.44 -0.59 25.20
CA THR A 95 -12.67 -1.36 25.48
C THR A 95 -12.39 -2.73 26.08
N GLY A 96 -11.13 -3.18 26.10
CA GLY A 96 -10.72 -4.53 26.49
C GLY A 96 -10.84 -5.56 25.36
N GLU A 97 -11.24 -5.12 24.15
CA GLU A 97 -11.24 -5.93 22.94
C GLU A 97 -9.85 -5.92 22.27
N GLU A 98 -9.63 -6.85 21.34
CA GLU A 98 -8.40 -6.95 20.57
C GLU A 98 -8.69 -7.05 19.07
N VAL A 99 -7.75 -6.51 18.29
CA VAL A 99 -7.70 -6.59 16.83
C VAL A 99 -6.37 -7.18 16.42
N ASP A 100 -6.40 -8.28 15.69
CA ASP A 100 -5.23 -8.97 15.18
C ASP A 100 -5.09 -8.77 13.68
N TYR A 101 -3.95 -8.22 13.27
CA TYR A 101 -3.50 -8.26 11.89
C TYR A 101 -2.48 -9.38 11.73
N ASP A 102 -2.67 -10.19 10.70
CA ASP A 102 -1.79 -11.30 10.35
C ASP A 102 -1.69 -11.42 8.82
N TYR A 103 -0.73 -12.18 8.31
CA TYR A 103 -0.65 -12.45 6.89
C TYR A 103 -0.03 -13.81 6.59
N ASP A 104 -0.39 -14.33 5.42
CA ASP A 104 0.35 -15.42 4.77
C ASP A 104 0.69 -15.02 3.33
N PHE A 105 1.61 -15.79 2.74
CA PHE A 105 1.97 -15.64 1.35
C PHE A 105 2.50 -16.96 0.79
N SER A 106 2.39 -17.10 -0.52
CA SER A 106 3.03 -18.12 -1.33
C SER A 106 3.97 -17.45 -2.35
N LEU A 107 4.47 -18.19 -3.34
CA LEU A 107 5.19 -17.55 -4.46
C LEU A 107 4.24 -16.78 -5.39
N GLU A 108 2.94 -17.06 -5.34
CA GLU A 108 1.96 -16.54 -6.30
C GLU A 108 1.09 -15.43 -5.70
N ASP A 109 0.79 -15.53 -4.40
CA ASP A 109 -0.21 -14.72 -3.73
C ASP A 109 0.15 -14.34 -2.30
N PHE A 110 -0.61 -13.40 -1.76
CA PHE A 110 -0.60 -13.05 -0.35
C PHE A 110 -2.02 -12.78 0.14
N ALA A 111 -2.24 -13.03 1.43
CA ALA A 111 -3.46 -12.64 2.12
C ALA A 111 -3.12 -11.92 3.42
N ILE A 112 -3.79 -10.79 3.65
CA ILE A 112 -3.73 -10.07 4.93
C ILE A 112 -5.05 -10.30 5.63
N TYR A 113 -5.00 -10.68 6.90
CA TYR A 113 -6.15 -11.00 7.73
C TYR A 113 -6.33 -9.93 8.82
N CYS A 114 -7.59 -9.64 9.11
CA CYS A 114 -8.01 -8.86 10.27
C CYS A 114 -8.99 -9.70 11.08
N ARG A 115 -8.66 -9.98 12.35
CA ARG A 115 -9.46 -10.80 13.28
C ARG A 115 -9.69 -10.04 14.58
N GLY A 116 -10.75 -10.38 15.29
CA GLY A 116 -11.12 -9.71 16.54
C GLY A 116 -12.54 -10.03 16.95
N THR A 117 -12.86 -9.77 18.22
CA THR A 117 -14.14 -10.17 18.83
C THR A 117 -15.33 -9.31 18.36
N ASN A 118 -15.08 -8.07 17.91
CA ASN A 118 -16.15 -7.11 17.56
C ASN A 118 -15.76 -6.15 16.41
N LEU A 119 -15.17 -6.71 15.35
CA LEU A 119 -14.67 -5.90 14.22
C LEU A 119 -15.74 -5.13 13.47
N SER A 120 -16.99 -5.62 13.46
CA SER A 120 -18.11 -4.91 12.83
C SER A 120 -18.43 -3.57 13.51
N ALA A 121 -18.09 -3.42 14.80
CA ALA A 121 -18.24 -2.17 15.54
C ALA A 121 -17.01 -1.25 15.43
N SER A 122 -15.91 -1.72 14.82
CA SER A 122 -14.64 -1.00 14.71
C SER A 122 -14.20 -0.89 13.24
N PRO A 123 -15.00 -0.22 12.38
CA PRO A 123 -14.75 -0.14 10.94
C PRO A 123 -13.40 0.51 10.58
N GLU A 124 -12.82 1.30 11.47
CA GLU A 124 -11.50 1.92 11.30
C GLU A 124 -10.34 0.92 11.19
N PHE A 125 -10.55 -0.34 11.58
CA PHE A 125 -9.58 -1.42 11.39
C PHE A 125 -9.83 -2.24 10.12
N LEU A 126 -11.00 -2.07 9.49
CA LEU A 126 -11.42 -2.82 8.32
C LEU A 126 -11.42 -2.00 7.04
N ASN A 127 -11.71 -0.71 7.13
CA ASN A 127 -11.95 0.14 5.97
C ASN A 127 -10.76 1.07 5.72
N ASP A 128 -10.56 1.43 4.45
CA ASP A 128 -9.54 2.37 4.01
C ASP A 128 -8.13 2.06 4.54
N GLN A 129 -7.81 0.76 4.68
CA GLN A 129 -6.51 0.34 5.22
C GLN A 129 -5.43 0.45 4.15
N THR A 130 -4.28 0.97 4.54
CA THR A 130 -3.10 1.04 3.68
C THR A 130 -2.01 0.12 4.19
N PHE A 131 -1.46 -0.69 3.29
CA PHE A 131 -0.34 -1.57 3.57
C PHE A 131 0.80 -1.33 2.61
N ARG A 132 2.02 -1.54 3.08
CA ARG A 132 3.23 -1.56 2.28
C ARG A 132 3.85 -2.94 2.35
N VAL A 133 3.99 -3.58 1.20
CA VAL A 133 4.59 -4.91 1.05
C VAL A 133 6.02 -4.72 0.56
N VAL A 134 6.96 -5.33 1.27
CA VAL A 134 8.39 -5.30 0.96
C VAL A 134 8.82 -6.71 0.60
N ILE A 135 9.32 -6.89 -0.62
CA ILE A 135 9.91 -8.13 -1.11
C ILE A 135 11.40 -8.09 -0.80
N ILE A 136 11.87 -9.06 -0.02
CA ILE A 136 13.26 -9.23 0.34
C ILE A 136 13.88 -10.28 -0.58
N PRO A 137 14.83 -9.92 -1.46
CA PRO A 137 15.41 -10.88 -2.37
C PRO A 137 16.29 -11.89 -1.63
N GLY A 138 16.19 -13.17 -1.99
CA GLY A 138 16.92 -14.25 -1.31
C GLY A 138 18.44 -14.16 -1.37
N THR A 139 18.97 -13.45 -2.37
CA THR A 139 20.42 -13.21 -2.55
C THR A 139 21.03 -12.39 -1.41
N PHE A 140 20.21 -11.72 -0.59
CA PHE A 140 20.67 -10.89 0.52
C PHE A 140 20.77 -11.62 1.87
N THR A 141 20.26 -12.85 1.98
CA THR A 141 20.36 -13.66 3.21
C THR A 141 21.81 -13.93 3.62
N ASN A 142 22.76 -13.91 2.66
CA ASN A 142 24.18 -14.17 2.89
C ASN A 142 25.10 -12.93 2.91
N ARG A 143 24.63 -11.73 2.54
CA ARG A 143 25.51 -10.53 2.49
C ARG A 143 25.54 -9.71 3.78
N ASN A 144 24.56 -9.90 4.67
CA ASN A 144 24.40 -9.09 5.88
C ASN A 144 24.32 -9.91 7.19
N ALA A 145 24.75 -11.17 7.18
CA ALA A 145 24.67 -12.07 8.34
C ALA A 145 25.38 -11.55 9.63
N ALA A 146 26.16 -10.47 9.53
CA ALA A 146 26.82 -9.81 10.66
C ALA A 146 26.06 -8.58 11.25
N LYS A 147 24.97 -8.11 10.63
CA LYS A 147 24.16 -7.00 11.14
C LYS A 147 22.78 -7.48 11.55
N THR A 148 22.44 -7.28 12.83
CA THR A 148 21.06 -7.36 13.30
C THR A 148 20.24 -6.28 12.58
N VAL A 149 19.24 -6.70 11.81
CA VAL A 149 18.27 -5.82 11.17
C VAL A 149 17.08 -5.69 12.10
N ASP A 150 16.65 -4.46 12.39
CA ASP A 150 15.38 -4.24 13.09
C ASP A 150 14.25 -4.27 12.06
N TYR A 151 13.55 -5.39 11.97
CA TYR A 151 12.44 -5.55 11.02
C TYR A 151 11.20 -4.73 11.39
N ASN A 152 11.12 -4.19 12.62
CA ASN A 152 10.00 -3.32 12.98
C ASN A 152 10.14 -1.92 12.37
N ASP A 153 11.38 -1.52 12.00
CA ASP A 153 11.67 -0.26 11.32
C ASP A 153 11.80 -0.50 9.83
N TYR A 154 10.79 -0.04 9.08
CA TYR A 154 10.77 -0.07 7.62
C TYR A 154 12.07 0.47 7.01
N ASN A 155 12.58 1.60 7.49
CA ASN A 155 13.78 2.23 6.93
C ASN A 155 15.05 1.41 7.21
N ALA A 156 15.08 0.71 8.35
CA ALA A 156 16.17 -0.19 8.67
C ALA A 156 16.20 -1.38 7.70
N VAL A 157 15.04 -1.92 7.30
CA VAL A 157 14.92 -2.98 6.29
C VAL A 157 15.38 -2.50 4.92
N ILE A 158 14.84 -1.38 4.42
CA ILE A 158 15.22 -0.81 3.11
C ILE A 158 16.74 -0.62 3.03
N LYS A 159 17.32 -0.01 4.06
CA LYS A 159 18.77 0.23 4.16
C LYS A 159 19.58 -1.06 4.25
N ALA A 160 19.13 -2.05 5.02
CA ALA A 160 19.85 -3.31 5.20
C ALA A 160 19.94 -4.09 3.88
N TYR A 161 18.86 -4.12 3.12
CA TYR A 161 18.76 -4.89 1.88
C TYR A 161 19.11 -4.08 0.63
N GLY A 162 19.41 -2.78 0.76
CA GLY A 162 19.72 -1.93 -0.38
C GLY A 162 18.56 -1.86 -1.39
N ILE A 163 17.33 -1.91 -0.86
CA ILE A 163 16.11 -1.80 -1.66
C ILE A 163 15.95 -0.34 -2.08
N ASP A 164 15.62 -0.11 -3.34
CA ASP A 164 15.26 1.22 -3.83
C ASP A 164 13.76 1.44 -3.62
N ASP A 165 13.40 2.29 -2.66
CA ASP A 165 12.03 2.69 -2.37
C ASP A 165 11.73 4.12 -2.84
N SER A 166 12.59 4.71 -3.68
CA SER A 166 12.34 6.05 -4.25
C SER A 166 11.12 6.08 -5.18
N HIS A 167 10.73 4.93 -5.71
CA HIS A 167 9.56 4.73 -6.57
C HIS A 167 8.76 3.52 -6.07
N VAL A 168 7.95 3.72 -5.03
CA VAL A 168 7.06 2.69 -4.51
C VAL A 168 5.92 2.43 -5.50
N GLY A 169 5.71 1.17 -5.88
CA GLY A 169 4.57 0.79 -6.73
C GLY A 169 3.24 1.01 -6.01
N VAL A 170 2.21 1.49 -6.70
CA VAL A 170 0.89 1.74 -6.12
C VAL A 170 -0.14 0.76 -6.69
N VAL A 171 -0.76 -0.03 -5.80
CA VAL A 171 -1.89 -0.91 -6.11
C VAL A 171 -3.18 -0.15 -5.81
N LYS A 172 -4.07 -0.12 -6.80
CA LYS A 172 -5.37 0.52 -6.65
C LYS A 172 -6.29 -0.34 -5.79
N PRO A 173 -7.10 0.28 -4.92
CA PRO A 173 -8.10 -0.46 -4.17
C PRO A 173 -9.05 -1.19 -5.11
N GLN A 174 -9.33 -2.46 -4.80
CA GLN A 174 -10.39 -3.21 -5.45
C GLN A 174 -11.72 -2.46 -5.21
N ARG A 175 -12.60 -2.41 -6.22
CA ARG A 175 -13.83 -1.61 -6.17
C ARG A 175 -14.61 -1.83 -4.87
N LYS A 176 -14.89 -0.75 -4.14
CA LYS A 176 -15.81 -0.75 -2.99
C LYS A 176 -17.16 -1.31 -3.45
N SER A 177 -17.61 -2.39 -2.82
CA SER A 177 -18.90 -3.03 -3.11
C SER A 177 -20.07 -2.22 -2.57
#